data_AF-A0A1N7MB09-F1
#
_entry.id   AF-A0A1N7MB09-F1
#
_cell.length_a   1.000
_cell.length_b   1.000
_cell.length_c   1.000
_cell.angle_alpha   90.00
_cell.angle_beta   90.00
_cell.angle_gamma   90.00
#
_symmetry.space_group_name_H-M   'P 1'
#
loop_
_entity.id
_entity.type
_entity.pdbx_description
1 polymer ?
#
loop_
_entity_poly.entity_id
_entity_poly.type
_entity_poly.pdbx_seq_one_letter_code
_entity_poly.pdbx_strand_id
1 'polypeptide(L)'
;MAYSGFSRPDSGFDFIALRRRKGVTEIVYDDGVARRLVWRVQGAANEGSLTEALAHARREVRVLPALYAELRKRSIAIEAIAG
;
A
#
# COMPACT_ATOMS: atom_id res chain seq x y z
N MET A 1 -10.86 19.16 -10.08
CA MET A 1 -10.27 17.88 -9.66
C MET A 1 -8.77 18.08 -9.50
N ALA A 2 -8.31 18.39 -8.28
CA ALA A 2 -6.89 18.63 -8.01
C ALA A 2 -6.23 17.30 -7.63
N TYR A 3 -5.27 16.85 -8.44
CA TYR A 3 -4.37 15.76 -8.08
C TYR A 3 -3.22 16.39 -7.29
N SER A 4 -3.15 16.10 -5.99
CA SER A 4 -1.96 16.39 -5.19
C SER A 4 -0.85 15.44 -5.66
N GLY A 5 -0.12 15.85 -6.69
CA GLY A 5 1.06 15.17 -7.18
C GLY A 5 2.16 15.26 -6.13
N PHE A 6 2.31 14.22 -5.31
CA PHE A 6 3.52 14.02 -4.54
C PHE A 6 4.64 13.62 -5.50
N SER A 7 5.34 14.62 -6.03
CA SER A 7 6.67 14.41 -6.61
C SER A 7 7.66 14.47 -5.45
N ARG A 8 8.21 13.33 -5.03
CA ARG A 8 9.45 13.32 -4.24
C ARG A 8 10.62 13.03 -5.18
N PRO A 9 11.65 13.91 -5.21
CA PRO A 9 12.88 13.66 -5.92
C PRO A 9 13.67 12.61 -5.13
N ASP A 10 14.08 11.51 -5.77
CA ASP A 10 15.17 10.61 -5.36
C ASP A 10 15.31 10.29 -3.86
N SER A 11 14.19 10.09 -3.15
CA SER A 11 14.28 9.53 -1.81
C SER A 11 14.32 8.02 -1.98
N GLY A 12 15.51 7.41 -2.00
CA GLY A 12 15.75 5.95 -2.04
C GLY A 12 15.25 5.20 -0.80
N PHE A 13 14.11 5.63 -0.27
CA PHE A 13 13.37 5.03 0.81
C PHE A 13 12.13 4.41 0.21
N ASP A 14 11.88 3.16 0.57
CA ASP A 14 10.65 2.50 0.21
C ASP A 14 9.48 3.16 0.93
N PHE A 15 8.36 3.31 0.22
CA PHE A 15 7.14 3.82 0.82
C PHE A 15 5.96 2.91 0.52
N ILE A 16 5.01 2.90 1.45
CA ILE A 16 3.74 2.21 1.31
C ILE A 16 2.60 3.16 1.64
N ALA A 17 1.57 3.21 0.79
CA ALA A 17 0.44 4.11 0.92
C ALA A 17 -0.88 3.49 0.47
N LEU A 18 -1.99 4.01 0.99
CA LEU A 18 -3.33 3.74 0.47
C LEU A 18 -3.71 4.81 -0.56
N ARG A 19 -4.38 4.39 -1.63
CA ARG A 19 -5.08 5.29 -2.54
C ARG A 19 -6.45 4.73 -2.88
N ARG A 20 -7.40 5.62 -3.17
CA ARG A 20 -8.71 5.22 -3.70
C ARG A 20 -8.80 5.60 -5.17
N ARG A 21 -9.05 4.62 -6.03
CA ARG A 21 -9.14 4.81 -7.48
C ARG A 21 -10.43 4.16 -7.97
N LYS A 22 -11.28 4.90 -8.69
CA LYS A 22 -12.57 4.40 -9.23
C LYS A 22 -13.43 3.63 -8.19
N GLY A 23 -13.45 4.11 -6.94
CA GLY A 23 -14.21 3.48 -5.86
C GLY A 23 -13.56 2.27 -5.19
N VAL A 24 -12.44 1.76 -5.71
CA VAL A 24 -11.69 0.67 -5.09
C VAL A 24 -10.52 1.20 -4.26
N THR A 25 -10.22 0.52 -3.15
CA THR A 25 -9.06 0.80 -2.31
C THR A 25 -7.86 0.03 -2.87
N GLU A 26 -6.76 0.74 -3.07
CA GLU A 26 -5.51 0.19 -3.58
C GLU A 26 -4.37 0.49 -2.60
N ILE A 27 -3.50 -0.49 -2.39
CA ILE A 27 -2.25 -0.35 -1.66
C ILE A 27 -1.15 -0.16 -2.71
N VAL A 28 -0.33 0.87 -2.55
CA VAL A 28 0.80 1.17 -3.41
C VAL A 28 2.06 1.02 -2.59
N TYR A 29 2.98 0.18 -3.07
CA TYR A 29 4.35 0.13 -2.62
C TYR A 29 5.26 0.66 -3.72
N ASP A 30 6.27 1.40 -3.32
CA ASP A 30 7.32 1.88 -4.22
C ASP A 30 8.65 1.71 -3.48
N ASP A 31 9.64 1.13 -4.12
CA ASP A 31 10.97 0.95 -3.53
C ASP A 31 11.84 2.22 -3.62
N GLY A 32 11.31 3.32 -4.18
CA GLY A 32 12.00 4.58 -4.36
C GLY A 32 13.04 4.55 -5.48
N VAL A 33 13.12 3.46 -6.27
CA VAL A 33 14.14 3.27 -7.30
C VAL A 33 13.51 2.90 -8.64
N ALA A 34 12.87 1.73 -8.73
CA ALA A 34 12.39 1.20 -10.01
C ALA A 34 11.16 0.29 -9.90
N ARG A 35 10.79 -0.16 -8.70
CA ARG A 35 9.68 -1.10 -8.52
C ARG A 35 8.54 -0.44 -7.79
N ARG A 36 7.46 -0.26 -8.54
CA ARG A 36 6.16 0.10 -8.01
C ARG A 36 5.23 -1.09 -8.09
N LEU A 37 4.73 -1.53 -6.95
CA LEU A 37 3.74 -2.58 -6.83
C LEU A 37 2.40 -1.98 -6.38
N VAL A 38 1.32 -2.46 -7.00
CA VAL A 38 -0.02 -2.01 -6.66
C VAL A 38 -0.87 -3.24 -6.38
N TRP A 39 -1.61 -3.21 -5.27
CA TRP A 39 -2.60 -4.22 -4.95
C TRP A 39 -3.97 -3.59 -4.78
N ARG A 40 -4.99 -4.21 -5.36
CA ARG A 40 -6.39 -3.92 -5.04
C ARG A 40 -6.77 -4.68 -3.78
N VAL A 41 -7.38 -3.98 -2.83
CA VAL A 41 -8.02 -4.63 -1.68
C VAL A 41 -9.36 -5.21 -2.12
N GLN A 42 -9.58 -6.48 -1.82
CA GLN A 42 -10.80 -7.18 -2.17
C GLN A 42 -11.83 -7.09 -1.04
N GLY A 43 -13.11 -6.92 -1.42
CA GLY A 43 -14.22 -6.85 -0.49
C GLY A 43 -14.29 -5.56 0.34
N ALA A 44 -15.18 -5.57 1.33
CA ALA A 44 -15.38 -4.46 2.26
C ALA A 44 -14.37 -4.54 3.42
N ALA A 45 -13.07 -4.38 3.11
CA ALA A 45 -12.07 -4.29 4.15
C ALA A 45 -12.28 -3.01 4.99
N ASN A 46 -12.24 -3.14 6.31
CA ASN A 46 -12.36 -2.01 7.22
C ASN A 46 -11.16 -1.05 7.02
N GLU A 47 -11.46 0.19 6.65
CA GLU A 47 -10.46 1.24 6.37
C GLU A 47 -9.54 1.51 7.56
N GLY A 48 -10.06 1.40 8.79
CA GLY A 48 -9.25 1.48 10.01
C GLY A 48 -8.27 0.31 10.14
N SER A 49 -8.72 -0.91 9.83
CA SER A 49 -7.84 -2.10 9.87
C SER A 49 -6.74 -2.06 8.81
N LEU A 50 -7.05 -1.52 7.62
CA LEU A 50 -6.06 -1.28 6.57
C LEU A 50 -5.03 -0.23 7.01
N THR A 51 -5.49 0.89 7.56
CA THR A 51 -4.60 1.98 8.01
C THR A 51 -3.63 1.49 9.08
N GLU A 52 -4.11 0.70 10.05
CA GLU A 52 -3.27 0.09 11.08
C GLU A 52 -2.27 -0.92 10.51
N ALA A 53 -2.70 -1.76 9.56
CA ALA A 53 -1.82 -2.71 8.88
C ALA A 53 -0.65 -2.00 8.17
N LEU A 54 -0.94 -0.92 7.44
CA LEU A 54 0.10 -0.12 6.78
C LEU A 54 0.99 0.62 7.78
N ALA A 55 0.41 1.16 8.87
CA ALA A 55 1.17 1.84 9.90
C ALA A 55 2.14 0.91 10.65
N HIS A 56 1.79 -0.36 10.79
CA HIS A 56 2.71 -1.38 11.30
C HIS A 56 3.75 -1.77 10.25
N ALA A 57 3.34 -2.07 9.02
CA ALA A 57 4.26 -2.51 7.96
C ALA A 57 5.35 -1.48 7.64
N ARG A 58 5.02 -0.18 7.63
CA ARG A 58 5.99 0.91 7.36
C ARG A 58 7.09 1.07 8.42
N ARG A 59 6.91 0.49 9.61
CA ARG A 59 7.88 0.58 10.72
C ARG A 59 8.91 -0.55 10.65
N GLU A 60 8.67 -1.55 9.82
CA GLU A 60 9.55 -2.69 9.66
C GLU A 60 10.62 -2.42 8.60
N VAL A 61 11.82 -2.96 8.82
CA VAL A 61 12.94 -2.89 7.86
C VAL A 61 12.58 -3.58 6.53
N ARG A 62 11.71 -4.59 6.58
CA ARG A 62 11.21 -5.32 5.40
C ARG A 62 9.72 -5.08 5.24
N VAL A 63 9.37 -3.95 4.62
CA VAL A 63 7.97 -3.49 4.49
C VAL A 63 7.07 -4.50 3.78
N LEU A 64 7.53 -5.14 2.69
CA LEU A 64 6.71 -6.09 1.93
C LEU A 64 6.35 -7.35 2.73
N PRO A 65 7.31 -8.11 3.31
CA PRO A 65 6.97 -9.22 4.20
C PRO A 65 6.05 -8.81 5.35
N ALA A 66 6.30 -7.64 5.96
CA ALA A 66 5.48 -7.13 7.06
C ALA A 66 4.03 -6.82 6.62
N LEU A 67 3.86 -6.22 5.43
CA LEU A 67 2.56 -5.97 4.84
C LEU A 67 1.78 -7.28 4.66
N TYR A 68 2.38 -8.29 4.03
CA TYR A 68 1.71 -9.58 3.82
C TYR A 68 1.31 -10.24 5.15
N ALA A 69 2.17 -10.14 6.17
CA ALA A 69 1.87 -10.66 7.51
C ALA A 69 0.66 -9.95 8.13
N GLU A 70 0.61 -8.61 8.10
CA GLU A 70 -0.50 -7.83 8.65
C GLU A 70 -1.81 -8.05 7.88
N LEU A 71 -1.75 -8.12 6.54
CA LEU A 71 -2.91 -8.43 5.71
C LEU A 71 -3.46 -9.83 6.01
N ARG A 72 -2.58 -10.83 6.12
CA ARG A 72 -2.95 -12.20 6.48
C ARG A 72 -3.57 -12.28 7.88
N LYS A 73 -2.96 -11.61 8.88
CA LYS A 73 -3.44 -11.56 10.27
C LYS A 73 -4.85 -10.99 10.37
N ARG A 74 -5.20 -10.07 9.49
CA ARG A 74 -6.48 -9.37 9.46
C ARG A 74 -7.47 -9.94 8.44
N SER A 75 -7.12 -11.06 7.79
CA SER A 75 -7.91 -11.69 6.72
C SER A 75 -8.27 -10.73 5.59
N ILE A 76 -7.37 -9.80 5.27
CA ILE A 76 -7.56 -8.83 4.19
C ILE A 76 -7.04 -9.46 2.90
N ALA A 77 -7.97 -9.77 2.00
CA ALA A 77 -7.64 -10.27 0.67
C ALA A 77 -7.17 -9.13 -0.24
N ILE A 78 -6.10 -9.37 -0.99
CA ILE A 78 -5.54 -8.44 -1.96
C ILE A 78 -5.28 -9.13 -3.29
N GLU A 79 -5.40 -8.37 -4.37
CA GLU A 79 -5.11 -8.80 -5.74
C GLU A 79 -4.02 -7.88 -6.30
N ALA A 80 -2.91 -8.44 -6.79
CA ALA A 80 -1.89 -7.64 -7.46
C ALA A 80 -2.43 -7.10 -8.79
N ILE A 81 -2.35 -5.79 -9.00
CA ILE A 81 -2.70 -5.15 -10.26
C ILE A 81 -1.40 -4.86 -11.01
N ALA A 82 -1.27 -5.38 -12.23
CA ALA A 82 -0.24 -4.90 -13.15
C ALA A 82 -0.54 -3.44 -13.50
N GLY A 83 0.39 -2.56 -13.11
CA GLY A 83 0.34 -1.12 -13.45
C GLY A 83 0.69 -0.88 -14.91
#